data_AF-A0A7X7HDV4-F1
#
_entry.id   AF-A0A7X7HDV4-F1
#
_cell.length_a   1.000
_cell.length_b   1.000
_cell.length_c   1.000
_cell.angle_alpha   90.00
_cell.angle_beta   90.00
_cell.angle_gamma   90.00
#
_symmetry.space_group_name_H-M   'P 1'
#
loop_
_entity.id
_entity.type
_entity.pdbx_description
1 polymer ?
#
loop_
_entity_poly.entity_id
_entity_poly.type
_entity_poly.pdbx_seq_one_letter_code
_entity_poly.pdbx_strand_id
1 'polypeptide(L)'
;MGASLGAEWARTWLRLAAAEISRRRIDLIELDRAIGDGDHGENMDRGFTAILEREDPELPTAADVLRSAATTLISTVGGAAGPLYGTALLRAAKATQGEEVLGPDHVVALLAAALRGIQDRGKAEEGEKTMVDAWAPALAAAREAAGTGADAVGVLRVAAAAAAA
;
A
#
# COMPACT_ATOMS: atom_id res chain seq x y z
N MET A 1 20.89 15.62 -0.41
CA MET A 1 19.72 15.45 0.48
C MET A 1 18.99 14.21 0.00
N GLY A 2 19.01 13.12 0.77
CA GLY A 2 18.28 11.89 0.39
C GLY A 2 16.78 12.18 0.28
N ALA A 3 16.07 11.43 -0.55
CA ALA A 3 14.61 11.56 -0.64
C ALA A 3 13.99 11.27 0.73
N SER A 4 13.28 12.24 1.31
CA SER A 4 12.58 12.06 2.58
C SER A 4 11.23 11.38 2.36
N LEU A 5 10.90 10.42 3.21
CA LEU A 5 9.61 9.72 3.19
C LEU A 5 8.59 10.48 4.04
N GLY A 6 8.25 11.71 3.64
CA GLY A 6 7.26 12.57 4.30
C GLY A 6 5.92 12.65 3.56
N ALA A 7 5.10 13.66 3.87
CA ALA A 7 3.78 13.83 3.25
C ALA A 7 3.82 13.93 1.71
N GLU A 8 4.80 14.66 1.16
CA GLU A 8 4.92 14.80 -0.30
C GLU A 8 5.32 13.49 -0.99
N TRP A 9 6.13 12.68 -0.33
CA TRP A 9 6.42 11.33 -0.81
C TRP A 9 5.15 10.49 -0.87
N ALA A 10 4.32 10.52 0.19
CA ALA A 10 3.08 9.74 0.22
C ALA A 10 2.09 10.18 -0.86
N ARG A 11 1.92 11.49 -1.10
CA ARG A 11 1.11 12.03 -2.20
C ARG A 11 1.64 11.59 -3.56
N THR A 12 2.94 11.76 -3.78
CA THR A 12 3.59 11.34 -5.03
C THR A 12 3.41 9.83 -5.26
N TRP A 13 3.59 9.02 -4.22
CA TRP A 13 3.39 7.58 -4.29
C TRP A 13 1.95 7.21 -4.65
N LEU A 14 0.94 7.84 -4.04
CA LEU A 14 -0.47 7.60 -4.36
C LEU A 14 -0.83 8.00 -5.80
N ARG A 15 -0.30 9.14 -6.29
CA ARG A 15 -0.48 9.56 -7.68
C ARG A 15 0.13 8.56 -8.67
N LEU A 16 1.34 8.07 -8.38
CA LEU A 16 2.01 7.05 -9.20
C LEU A 16 1.28 5.70 -9.15
N ALA A 17 0.80 5.29 -7.98
CA ALA A 17 0.00 4.07 -7.83
C ALA A 17 -1.32 4.15 -8.60
N ALA A 18 -2.01 5.29 -8.54
CA ALA A 18 -3.23 5.53 -9.30
C ALA A 18 -2.98 5.45 -10.82
N ALA A 19 -1.91 6.08 -11.31
CA ALA A 19 -1.52 6.02 -12.71
C ALA A 19 -1.20 4.58 -13.16
N GLU A 20 -0.48 3.81 -12.35
CA GLU A 20 -0.13 2.42 -12.66
C GLU A 20 -1.35 1.50 -12.64
N ILE A 21 -2.26 1.67 -11.68
CA ILE A 21 -3.53 0.91 -11.62
C ILE A 21 -4.37 1.21 -12.85
N SER A 22 -4.50 2.48 -13.22
CA SER A 22 -5.26 2.88 -14.41
C SER A 22 -4.65 2.30 -15.69
N ARG A 23 -3.32 2.33 -15.81
CA ARG A 23 -2.58 1.74 -16.93
C ARG A 23 -2.81 0.23 -17.03
N ARG A 24 -2.89 -0.48 -15.90
CA ARG A 24 -3.09 -1.93 -15.84
C ARG A 24 -4.55 -2.35 -15.66
N ARG A 25 -5.51 -1.43 -15.72
CA ARG A 25 -6.92 -1.69 -15.40
C ARG A 25 -7.47 -2.91 -16.15
N ILE A 26 -7.24 -2.97 -17.46
CA ILE A 26 -7.72 -4.06 -18.30
C ILE A 26 -7.01 -5.37 -17.97
N ASP A 27 -5.69 -5.36 -17.77
CA ASP A 27 -4.93 -6.56 -17.39
C ASP A 27 -5.44 -7.15 -16.07
N LEU A 28 -5.74 -6.29 -15.09
CA LEU A 28 -6.30 -6.71 -13.80
C LEU A 28 -7.71 -7.29 -13.93
N ILE A 29 -8.54 -6.75 -14.82
CA ILE A 29 -9.86 -7.32 -15.15
C ILE A 29 -9.71 -8.71 -15.76
N GLU A 30 -8.79 -8.91 -16.70
CA GLU A 30 -8.60 -10.20 -17.36
C GLU A 30 -8.01 -11.26 -16.42
N LEU A 31 -7.06 -10.89 -15.56
CA LEU A 31 -6.53 -11.78 -14.51
C LEU A 31 -7.63 -12.22 -13.54
N ASP A 32 -8.45 -11.28 -13.08
CA ASP A 32 -9.53 -11.56 -12.16
C ASP A 32 -10.66 -12.36 -12.82
N ARG A 33 -10.99 -12.09 -14.09
CA ARG A 33 -11.98 -12.89 -14.84
C ARG A 33 -11.60 -14.36 -14.95
N ALA A 34 -10.29 -14.68 -14.98
CA ALA A 34 -9.83 -16.05 -15.10
C ALA A 34 -10.16 -16.91 -13.85
N ILE A 35 -10.30 -16.30 -12.67
CA ILE A 35 -10.47 -17.01 -11.39
C ILE A 35 -11.48 -16.37 -10.41
N GLY A 36 -12.21 -15.35 -10.86
CA GLY A 36 -13.07 -14.48 -10.08
C GLY A 36 -14.19 -13.90 -10.96
N ASP A 37 -14.69 -12.70 -10.63
CA ASP A 37 -15.81 -12.08 -11.34
C ASP A 37 -15.38 -11.00 -12.36
N GLY A 38 -14.08 -10.67 -12.41
CA GLY A 38 -13.51 -9.76 -13.40
C GLY A 38 -13.78 -8.29 -13.09
N ASP A 39 -14.03 -7.96 -11.83
CA ASP A 39 -14.32 -6.60 -11.39
C ASP A 39 -13.10 -5.89 -10.77
N HIS A 40 -12.01 -6.63 -10.47
CA HIS A 40 -10.90 -6.11 -9.68
C HIS A 40 -10.28 -4.84 -10.25
N GLY A 41 -9.96 -4.83 -11.55
CA GLY A 41 -9.34 -3.66 -12.18
C GLY A 41 -10.24 -2.42 -12.14
N GLU A 42 -11.54 -2.58 -12.43
CA GLU A 42 -12.51 -1.48 -12.40
C GLU A 42 -12.70 -0.94 -10.97
N ASN A 43 -12.77 -1.84 -9.99
CA ASN A 43 -12.86 -1.49 -8.57
C ASN A 43 -11.64 -0.70 -8.10
N MET A 44 -10.43 -1.14 -8.47
CA MET A 44 -9.20 -0.48 -8.07
C MET A 44 -9.00 0.88 -8.77
N ASP A 45 -9.28 0.97 -10.06
CA ASP A 45 -9.18 2.24 -10.82
C ASP A 45 -10.16 3.29 -10.28
N ARG A 46 -11.41 2.89 -9.99
CA ARG A 46 -12.39 3.76 -9.31
C ARG A 46 -11.90 4.22 -7.94
N GLY A 47 -11.35 3.30 -7.16
CA GLY A 47 -10.82 3.60 -5.83
C GLY A 47 -9.68 4.61 -5.83
N PHE A 48 -8.69 4.38 -6.68
CA PHE A 48 -7.52 5.23 -6.77
C PHE A 48 -7.79 6.57 -7.45
N THR A 49 -8.70 6.62 -8.43
CA THR A 49 -9.20 7.89 -8.98
C THR A 49 -9.83 8.74 -7.87
N ALA A 50 -10.67 8.13 -7.03
CA ALA A 50 -11.30 8.84 -5.91
C ALA A 50 -10.29 9.32 -4.85
N ILE A 51 -9.14 8.65 -4.69
CA ILE A 51 -8.05 9.15 -3.83
C ILE A 51 -7.52 10.48 -4.38
N LEU A 52 -7.31 10.58 -5.70
CA LEU A 52 -6.78 11.80 -6.32
C LEU A 52 -7.79 12.96 -6.23
N GLU A 53 -9.07 12.68 -6.42
CA GLU A 53 -10.14 13.68 -6.29
C GLU A 53 -10.29 14.23 -4.87
N ARG A 54 -9.94 13.43 -3.87
CA ARG A 54 -10.02 13.77 -2.43
C ARG A 54 -8.66 14.11 -1.83
N GLU A 55 -7.65 14.28 -2.66
CA GLU A 55 -6.31 14.59 -2.19
C GLU A 55 -6.32 15.96 -1.51
N ASP A 56 -5.78 16.03 -0.29
CA ASP A 56 -5.68 17.25 0.49
C ASP A 56 -4.18 17.62 0.66
N PRO A 57 -3.72 18.71 0.03
CA PRO A 57 -2.32 19.14 0.11
C PRO A 57 -1.92 19.63 1.50
N GLU A 58 -2.88 19.98 2.36
CA GLU A 58 -2.63 20.52 3.70
C GLU A 58 -2.36 19.42 4.74
N LEU A 59 -2.51 18.14 4.37
CA LEU A 59 -2.18 17.03 5.27
C LEU A 59 -0.66 17.01 5.56
N PRO A 60 -0.26 17.12 6.84
CA PRO A 60 1.12 17.48 7.20
C PRO A 60 2.08 16.27 7.20
N THR A 61 1.57 15.05 7.35
CA THR A 61 2.40 13.84 7.47
C THR A 61 2.03 12.76 6.47
N ALA A 62 2.96 11.82 6.23
CA ALA A 62 2.66 10.63 5.45
C ALA A 62 1.50 9.82 6.07
N ALA A 63 1.45 9.73 7.39
CA ALA A 63 0.37 9.03 8.10
C ALA A 63 -1.02 9.63 7.80
N ASP A 64 -1.13 10.96 7.75
CA ASP A 64 -2.41 11.64 7.48
C ASP A 64 -2.88 11.40 6.04
N VAL A 65 -1.95 11.50 5.08
CA VAL A 65 -2.21 11.21 3.66
C VAL A 65 -2.67 9.76 3.48
N LEU A 66 -1.97 8.80 4.10
CA LEU A 66 -2.33 7.37 4.04
C LEU A 66 -3.69 7.09 4.69
N ARG A 67 -4.04 7.79 5.77
CA ARG A 67 -5.34 7.65 6.45
C ARG A 67 -6.49 8.19 5.60
N SER A 68 -6.29 9.32 4.90
CA SER A 68 -7.27 9.85 3.96
C SER A 68 -7.52 8.87 2.81
N ALA A 69 -6.44 8.34 2.22
CA ALA A 69 -6.51 7.33 1.17
C ALA A 69 -7.22 6.04 1.65
N ALA A 70 -6.87 5.57 2.85
CA ALA A 70 -7.50 4.40 3.48
C ALA A 70 -9.02 4.56 3.57
N THR A 71 -9.48 5.69 4.11
CA THR A 71 -10.90 5.98 4.28
C THR A 71 -11.61 6.05 2.93
N THR A 72 -10.95 6.62 1.93
CA THR A 72 -11.47 6.66 0.56
C THR A 72 -11.66 5.27 -0.01
N LEU A 73 -10.64 4.41 -0.01
CA LEU A 73 -10.74 3.05 -0.55
C LEU A 73 -11.83 2.22 0.14
N ILE A 74 -11.96 2.32 1.47
CA ILE A 74 -13.01 1.63 2.23
C ILE A 74 -14.41 2.05 1.74
N SER A 75 -14.58 3.29 1.33
CA SER A 75 -15.88 3.85 0.91
C SER A 75 -16.18 3.71 -0.59
N THR A 76 -15.18 3.53 -1.45
CA THR A 76 -15.35 3.61 -2.92
C THR A 76 -15.08 2.30 -3.65
N VAL A 77 -14.25 1.42 -3.09
CA VAL A 77 -13.87 0.15 -3.71
C VAL A 77 -14.82 -0.96 -3.22
N GLY A 78 -15.46 -1.63 -4.17
CA GLY A 78 -16.33 -2.78 -3.91
C GLY A 78 -15.54 -4.07 -3.67
N GLY A 79 -16.25 -5.16 -3.39
CA GLY A 79 -15.65 -6.48 -3.22
C GLY A 79 -14.68 -6.58 -2.03
N ALA A 80 -13.79 -7.57 -2.08
CA ALA A 80 -12.82 -7.81 -1.01
C ALA A 80 -11.69 -6.78 -0.96
N ALA A 81 -11.30 -6.22 -2.11
CA ALA A 81 -10.12 -5.37 -2.25
C ALA A 81 -10.20 -4.06 -1.44
N GLY A 82 -11.36 -3.40 -1.43
CA GLY A 82 -11.56 -2.13 -0.71
C GLY A 82 -11.29 -2.23 0.79
N PRO A 83 -11.99 -3.13 1.51
CA PRO A 83 -11.71 -3.41 2.91
C PRO A 83 -10.27 -3.84 3.20
N LEU A 84 -9.63 -4.61 2.32
CA LEU A 84 -8.27 -5.10 2.53
C LEU A 84 -7.22 -3.98 2.37
N TYR A 85 -7.16 -3.32 1.21
CA TYR A 85 -6.23 -2.21 0.99
C TYR A 85 -6.51 -1.02 1.91
N GLY A 86 -7.78 -0.71 2.14
CA GLY A 86 -8.18 0.31 3.10
C GLY A 86 -7.69 0.00 4.51
N THR A 87 -7.83 -1.25 4.97
CA THR A 87 -7.29 -1.64 6.29
C THR A 87 -5.76 -1.59 6.31
N ALA A 88 -5.10 -2.02 5.23
CA ALA A 88 -3.65 -1.98 5.10
C ALA A 88 -3.12 -0.55 5.29
N LEU A 89 -3.65 0.41 4.52
CA LEU A 89 -3.26 1.83 4.60
C LEU A 89 -3.61 2.44 5.96
N LEU A 90 -4.76 2.09 6.54
CA LEU A 90 -5.15 2.60 7.86
C LEU A 90 -4.21 2.10 8.97
N ARG A 91 -3.75 0.85 8.90
CA ARG A 91 -2.81 0.27 9.86
C ARG A 91 -1.41 0.84 9.69
N ALA A 92 -0.96 0.98 8.45
CA ALA A 92 0.26 1.70 8.08
C ALA A 92 0.28 3.12 8.68
N ALA A 93 -0.77 3.91 8.43
CA ALA A 93 -0.90 5.27 8.95
C ALA A 93 -0.82 5.34 10.49
N LYS A 94 -1.44 4.38 11.19
CA LYS A 94 -1.37 4.31 12.66
C LYS A 94 0.01 3.96 13.17
N ALA A 95 0.74 3.08 12.48
CA ALA A 95 2.08 2.66 12.88
C ALA A 95 3.14 3.76 12.75
N THR A 96 2.88 4.77 11.91
CA THR A 96 3.80 5.88 11.66
C THR A 96 3.23 7.24 12.10
N GLN A 97 2.24 7.22 13.00
CA GLN A 97 1.56 8.44 13.42
C GLN A 97 2.49 9.32 14.27
N GLY A 98 2.52 10.63 13.96
CA GLY A 98 3.37 11.60 14.65
C GLY A 98 4.76 11.78 14.03
N GLU A 99 5.12 10.95 13.05
CA GLU A 99 6.39 11.07 12.34
C GLU A 99 6.28 12.03 11.15
N GLU A 100 7.14 13.06 11.13
CA GLU A 100 7.24 13.98 9.99
C GLU A 100 7.94 13.32 8.79
N VAL A 101 8.94 12.47 9.05
CA VAL A 101 9.73 11.76 8.05
C VAL A 101 9.95 10.31 8.50
N LEU A 102 9.62 9.35 7.63
CA LEU A 102 9.82 7.94 7.94
C LEU A 102 11.29 7.52 7.76
N GLY A 103 11.83 6.87 8.79
CA GLY A 103 13.12 6.19 8.77
C GLY A 103 12.98 4.70 8.40
N PRO A 104 14.10 3.96 8.33
CA PRO A 104 14.10 2.53 8.00
C PRO A 104 13.14 1.71 8.88
N ASP A 105 13.19 1.90 10.19
CA ASP A 105 12.33 1.18 11.14
C ASP A 105 10.86 1.55 10.98
N HIS A 106 10.57 2.81 10.66
CA HIS A 106 9.20 3.26 10.36
C HIS A 106 8.65 2.60 9.09
N VAL A 107 9.48 2.39 8.05
CA VAL A 107 9.07 1.65 6.85
C VAL A 107 8.76 0.18 7.18
N VAL A 108 9.59 -0.47 7.99
CA VAL A 108 9.34 -1.85 8.44
C VAL A 108 8.04 -1.93 9.25
N ALA A 109 7.84 -1.00 10.19
CA ALA A 109 6.63 -0.92 10.99
C ALA A 109 5.37 -0.69 10.14
N LEU A 110 5.47 0.19 9.14
CA LEU A 110 4.42 0.47 8.16
C LEU A 110 4.00 -0.80 7.41
N LEU A 111 4.96 -1.51 6.82
CA LEU A 111 4.72 -2.74 6.05
C LEU A 111 4.17 -3.86 6.94
N ALA A 112 4.72 -4.01 8.16
CA ALA A 112 4.27 -5.02 9.11
C ALA A 112 2.81 -4.78 9.54
N ALA A 113 2.46 -3.54 9.84
CA ALA A 113 1.10 -3.18 10.25
C ALA A 113 0.10 -3.36 9.10
N ALA A 114 0.50 -3.00 7.87
CA ALA A 114 -0.32 -3.17 6.68
C ALA A 114 -0.60 -4.65 6.39
N LEU A 115 0.44 -5.50 6.34
CA LEU A 115 0.30 -6.95 6.15
C LEU A 115 -0.57 -7.57 7.24
N ARG A 116 -0.31 -7.24 8.51
CA ARG A 116 -1.13 -7.74 9.61
C ARG A 116 -2.60 -7.31 9.46
N GLY A 117 -2.85 -6.09 9.02
CA GLY A 117 -4.18 -5.59 8.73
C GLY A 117 -4.92 -6.39 7.66
N ILE A 118 -4.22 -6.78 6.59
CA ILE A 118 -4.73 -7.64 5.51
C ILE A 118 -5.08 -9.02 6.08
N GLN A 119 -4.15 -9.66 6.80
CA GLN A 119 -4.36 -10.98 7.40
C GLN A 119 -5.50 -10.99 8.42
N ASP A 120 -5.58 -9.99 9.30
CA ASP A 120 -6.65 -9.89 10.30
C ASP A 120 -8.02 -9.72 9.64
N ARG A 121 -8.09 -9.02 8.51
CA ARG A 121 -9.33 -8.76 7.77
C ARG A 121 -9.74 -9.94 6.88
N GLY A 122 -8.81 -10.44 6.08
CA GLY A 122 -9.04 -11.46 5.06
C GLY A 122 -8.87 -12.90 5.55
N LYS A 123 -8.27 -13.08 6.74
CA LYS A 123 -7.91 -14.39 7.32
C LYS A 123 -6.97 -15.24 6.47
N ALA A 124 -6.30 -14.61 5.51
CA ALA A 124 -5.40 -15.27 4.59
C ALA A 124 -4.00 -15.46 5.20
N GLU A 125 -3.38 -16.59 4.86
CA GLU A 125 -1.99 -16.94 5.19
C GLU A 125 -1.11 -16.96 3.93
N GLU A 126 0.20 -17.08 4.12
CA GLU A 126 1.15 -17.26 3.01
C GLU A 126 0.91 -18.61 2.31
N GLY A 127 0.98 -18.62 0.99
CA GLY A 127 0.73 -19.78 0.13
C GLY A 127 -0.72 -19.94 -0.33
N GLU A 128 -1.64 -19.08 0.11
CA GLU A 128 -3.07 -19.18 -0.22
C GLU A 128 -3.47 -18.47 -1.53
N LYS A 129 -2.47 -18.01 -2.31
CA LYS A 129 -2.66 -17.33 -3.60
C LYS A 129 -3.47 -16.03 -3.44
N THR A 130 -3.08 -15.20 -2.49
CA THR A 130 -3.70 -13.90 -2.22
C THR A 130 -2.68 -12.77 -2.26
N MET A 131 -3.11 -11.52 -2.06
CA MET A 131 -2.17 -10.41 -1.94
C MET A 131 -1.15 -10.61 -0.79
N VAL A 132 -1.44 -11.44 0.22
CA VAL A 132 -0.49 -11.78 1.30
C VAL A 132 0.82 -12.30 0.72
N ASP A 133 0.77 -13.04 -0.38
CA ASP A 133 1.95 -13.65 -1.02
C ASP A 133 2.89 -12.62 -1.67
N ALA A 134 2.42 -11.39 -1.91
CA ALA A 134 3.27 -10.27 -2.30
C ALA A 134 3.74 -9.44 -1.09
N TRP A 135 2.88 -9.29 -0.08
CA TRP A 135 3.17 -8.47 1.11
C TRP A 135 4.16 -9.12 2.08
N ALA A 136 4.08 -10.44 2.26
CA ALA A 136 4.97 -11.18 3.15
C ALA A 136 6.45 -11.13 2.72
N PRO A 137 6.82 -11.47 1.47
CA PRO A 137 8.21 -11.35 1.02
C PRO A 137 8.71 -9.90 1.04
N ALA A 138 7.84 -8.93 0.73
CA ALA A 138 8.18 -7.51 0.85
C ALA A 138 8.60 -7.13 2.27
N LEU A 139 7.84 -7.56 3.28
CA LEU A 139 8.17 -7.31 4.68
C LEU A 139 9.44 -8.03 5.13
N ALA A 140 9.65 -9.28 4.68
CA ALA A 140 10.86 -10.03 5.01
C ALA A 140 12.11 -9.31 4.48
N ALA A 141 12.11 -8.91 3.22
CA ALA A 141 13.21 -8.16 2.62
C ALA A 141 13.43 -6.79 3.28
N ALA A 142 12.35 -6.09 3.63
CA ALA A 142 12.44 -4.81 4.35
C ALA A 142 13.14 -4.96 5.71
N ARG A 143 12.80 -6.00 6.47
CA ARG A 143 13.42 -6.29 7.78
C ARG A 143 14.91 -6.59 7.65
N GLU A 144 15.30 -7.38 6.65
CA GLU A 144 16.70 -7.70 6.40
C GLU A 144 17.51 -6.45 6.01
N ALA A 145 16.99 -5.63 5.09
CA ALA A 145 17.67 -4.41 4.68
C ALA A 145 17.80 -3.39 5.82
N ALA A 146 16.76 -3.20 6.63
CA ALA A 146 16.85 -2.34 7.81
C ALA A 146 17.89 -2.88 8.81
N GLY A 147 17.88 -4.20 9.07
CA GLY A 147 18.83 -4.86 9.97
C GLY A 147 20.29 -4.81 9.49
N THR A 148 20.51 -4.64 8.18
CA THR A 148 21.84 -4.48 7.56
C THR A 148 22.24 -3.01 7.36
N GLY A 149 21.42 -2.06 7.83
CA GLY A 149 21.74 -0.64 7.86
C GLY A 149 21.37 0.13 6.58
N ALA A 150 20.47 -0.39 5.74
CA ALA A 150 19.95 0.36 4.61
C ALA A 150 19.14 1.58 5.08
N ASP A 151 19.18 2.67 4.29
CA ASP A 151 18.33 3.82 4.52
C ASP A 151 16.86 3.53 4.17
N ALA A 152 15.94 4.43 4.52
CA ALA A 152 14.51 4.18 4.39
C ALA A 152 14.08 3.94 2.92
N VAL A 153 14.75 4.61 1.97
CA VAL A 153 14.51 4.43 0.54
C VAL A 153 15.04 3.08 0.06
N GLY A 154 16.22 2.66 0.54
CA GLY A 154 16.80 1.35 0.29
C GLY A 154 15.90 0.23 0.78
N VAL A 155 15.36 0.36 2.00
CA VAL A 155 14.37 -0.57 2.57
C VAL A 155 13.13 -0.68 1.69
N LEU A 156 12.54 0.44 1.25
CA LEU A 156 11.39 0.42 0.34
C LEU A 156 11.70 -0.24 -1.01
N ARG A 157 12.89 0.01 -1.56
CA ARG A 157 13.30 -0.56 -2.86
C ARG A 157 13.42 -2.07 -2.81
N VAL A 158 14.06 -2.64 -1.78
CA VAL A 158 14.17 -4.09 -1.66
C VAL A 158 12.80 -4.74 -1.40
N ALA A 159 11.94 -4.07 -0.63
CA ALA A 159 10.58 -4.54 -0.37
C ALA A 159 9.77 -4.61 -1.67
N ALA A 160 9.85 -3.56 -2.50
CA ALA A 160 9.18 -3.52 -3.80
C ALA A 160 9.71 -4.58 -4.77
N ALA A 161 11.02 -4.84 -4.77
CA ALA A 161 11.62 -5.90 -5.59
C ALA A 161 11.15 -7.29 -5.15
N ALA A 162 11.11 -7.56 -3.84
CA ALA A 162 10.64 -8.83 -3.30
C ALA A 162 9.14 -9.07 -3.52
N ALA A 163 8.32 -8.01 -3.56
CA ALA A 163 6.90 -8.11 -3.90
C ALA A 163 6.63 -8.51 -5.36
N ALA A 164 7.62 -8.30 -6.25
CA ALA A 164 7.50 -8.54 -7.69
C ALA A 164 8.09 -9.89 -8.14
N ALA A 165 8.67 -10.66 -7.21
CA ALA A 165 9.39 -11.91 -7.46
C ALA A 165 8.47 -13.12 -7.66
#